data_AF-A0A958JP51-F1
#
_entry.id   AF-A0A958JP51-F1
#
_cell.length_a   1.000
_cell.length_b   1.000
_cell.length_c   1.000
_cell.angle_alpha   90.00
_cell.angle_beta   90.00
_cell.angle_gamma   90.00
#
_symmetry.space_group_name_H-M   'P 1'
#
loop_
_entity.id
_entity.type
_entity.pdbx_description
1 polymer ?
#
loop_
_entity_poly.entity_id
_entity_poly.type
_entity_poly.pdbx_seq_one_letter_code
_entity_poly.pdbx_strand_id
1 'polypeptide(L)'
;MNSAVETIPGEPPHAHHWTSVNAYHGAKLGMWLFLATEILLFSVLFTSFAIYRFLYLGEFHSASLQLDWRMGATNTAVLIISSFTAALAMDAAQHGNNKRVRNLLLFTVACGGIFLVVKYFEYSHKYDIGLFPGRTCPEVHADAASGHGDSHHGESDHGAKADHGGGHHQEFCWPTGDNALGLSDAQKEMLVSNNYKMYFGLYYCMTGLHALHVIIGMAVLSWVCLLASRGRFSEKYYTPVELGALYWHLVDLIWIYLFPLLYLVD
;
A
#
# COMPACT_ATOMS: atom_id res chain seq x y z
N MET A 1 -8.91 60.08 16.25
CA MET A 1 -9.21 59.29 17.46
C MET A 1 -8.40 58.01 17.37
N ASN A 2 -7.30 57.94 18.13
CA ASN A 2 -6.37 56.82 18.10
C ASN A 2 -6.89 55.73 19.05
N SER A 3 -7.28 54.56 18.51
CA SER A 3 -7.52 53.37 19.32
C SER A 3 -6.16 52.74 19.64
N ALA A 4 -5.63 53.03 20.83
CA ALA A 4 -4.49 52.32 21.38
C ALA A 4 -4.92 50.90 21.75
N VAL A 5 -4.35 49.90 21.07
CA VAL A 5 -4.40 48.50 21.47
C VAL A 5 -3.50 48.37 22.70
N GLU A 6 -4.11 48.02 23.82
CA GLU A 6 -3.42 47.74 25.09
C GLU A 6 -2.61 46.45 24.94
N THR A 7 -1.28 46.59 24.83
CA THR A 7 -0.35 45.46 24.75
C THR A 7 0.00 44.98 26.15
N ILE A 8 -0.27 43.70 26.44
CA ILE A 8 0.12 43.07 27.70
C ILE A 8 1.65 42.91 27.74
N PRO A 9 2.36 43.42 28.77
CA PRO A 9 3.81 43.37 28.83
C PRO A 9 4.29 41.96 29.22
N GLY A 10 4.95 41.26 28.29
CA GLY A 10 5.68 40.01 28.58
C GLY A 10 5.59 38.89 27.53
N GLU A 11 4.77 39.02 26.49
CA GLU A 11 4.74 38.02 25.41
C GLU A 11 5.89 38.24 24.40
N PRO A 12 6.58 37.17 23.95
CA PRO A 12 7.46 37.28 22.80
C PRO A 12 6.65 37.80 21.61
N PRO A 13 7.26 38.56 20.67
CA PRO A 13 6.56 39.10 19.50
C PRO A 13 6.22 37.96 18.53
N HIS A 14 5.19 37.18 18.87
CA HIS A 14 4.59 36.20 17.99
C HIS A 14 3.75 36.97 16.98
N ALA A 15 4.10 36.85 15.70
CA ALA A 15 3.49 37.60 14.61
C ALA A 15 1.94 37.58 14.66
N HIS A 16 1.35 38.68 15.14
CA HIS A 16 -0.10 38.90 15.28
C HIS A 16 -0.86 39.02 13.92
N HIS A 17 -0.30 38.53 12.81
CA HIS A 17 -0.87 38.69 11.47
C HIS A 17 -1.64 37.47 10.95
N TRP A 18 -1.52 36.31 11.60
CA TRP A 18 -2.32 35.13 11.24
C TRP A 18 -3.60 35.14 12.08
N THR A 19 -4.67 35.73 11.53
CA THR A 19 -6.01 35.45 12.06
C THR A 19 -6.23 33.94 12.01
N SER A 20 -6.93 33.38 13.01
CA SER A 20 -7.28 31.95 13.04
C SER A 20 -7.99 31.48 11.77
N VAL A 21 -8.68 32.41 11.10
CA VAL A 21 -9.33 32.23 9.79
C VAL A 21 -8.30 31.99 8.68
N ASN A 22 -7.24 32.80 8.57
CA ASN A 22 -6.20 32.62 7.55
C ASN A 22 -5.43 31.31 7.76
N ALA A 23 -5.17 30.94 9.02
CA ALA A 23 -4.52 29.66 9.36
C ALA A 23 -5.37 28.45 8.96
N TYR A 24 -6.69 28.50 9.17
CA TYR A 24 -7.62 27.44 8.75
C TYR A 24 -7.64 27.24 7.24
N HIS A 25 -7.78 28.33 6.47
CA HIS A 25 -7.77 28.26 5.01
C HIS A 25 -6.42 27.75 4.47
N GLY A 26 -5.31 28.19 5.06
CA GLY A 26 -3.97 27.71 4.71
C GLY A 26 -3.80 26.21 4.96
N ALA A 27 -4.24 25.71 6.11
CA ALA A 27 -4.18 24.28 6.43
C ALA A 27 -5.03 23.44 5.48
N LYS A 28 -6.24 23.91 5.13
CA LYS A 28 -7.14 23.23 4.20
C LYS A 28 -6.57 23.21 2.78
N LEU A 29 -6.04 24.34 2.30
CA LEU A 29 -5.37 24.41 1.00
C LEU A 29 -4.15 23.47 0.94
N GLY A 30 -3.31 23.49 1.98
CA GLY A 30 -2.17 22.58 2.09
C GLY A 30 -2.59 21.12 2.05
N MET A 31 -3.67 20.76 2.75
CA MET A 31 -4.21 19.41 2.71
C MET A 31 -4.70 19.03 1.31
N TRP A 32 -5.44 19.88 0.62
CA TRP A 32 -5.89 19.60 -0.76
C TRP A 32 -4.74 19.41 -1.74
N LEU A 33 -3.69 20.24 -1.64
CA LEU A 33 -2.49 20.09 -2.45
C LEU A 33 -1.78 18.77 -2.17
N PHE A 34 -1.65 18.40 -0.90
CA PHE A 34 -1.10 17.12 -0.49
C PHE A 34 -1.94 15.93 -1.00
N LEU A 35 -3.27 15.99 -0.86
CA LEU A 35 -4.17 14.97 -1.40
C LEU A 35 -4.03 14.83 -2.92
N ALA A 36 -3.89 15.96 -3.63
CA ALA A 36 -3.69 15.95 -5.08
C ALA A 36 -2.37 15.27 -5.46
N THR A 37 -1.29 15.49 -4.71
CA THR A 37 -0.01 14.79 -4.98
C THR A 37 -0.11 13.29 -4.74
N GLU A 38 -0.84 12.86 -3.71
CA GLU A 38 -1.09 11.44 -3.46
C GLU A 38 -1.94 10.81 -4.57
N ILE A 39 -2.99 11.49 -5.05
CA ILE A 39 -3.77 11.03 -6.20
C ILE A 39 -2.89 10.88 -7.43
N LEU A 40 -1.99 11.84 -7.71
CA LEU A 40 -1.08 11.75 -8.85
C LEU A 40 -0.10 10.57 -8.72
N LEU A 41 0.44 10.33 -7.52
CA LEU A 41 1.33 9.21 -7.24
C LEU A 41 0.65 7.87 -7.55
N PHE A 42 -0.56 7.66 -7.06
CA PHE A 42 -1.32 6.44 -7.36
C PHE A 42 -1.83 6.38 -8.80
N SER A 43 -2.15 7.52 -9.42
CA SER A 43 -2.60 7.58 -10.82
C SER A 43 -1.55 7.06 -11.80
N VAL A 44 -0.27 7.38 -11.58
CA VAL A 44 0.82 6.86 -12.41
C VAL A 44 0.90 5.34 -12.27
N LEU A 45 0.86 4.82 -11.04
CA LEU A 45 0.90 3.38 -10.78
C LEU A 45 -0.30 2.64 -11.39
N PHE A 46 -1.51 3.19 -11.25
CA PHE A 46 -2.72 2.64 -11.86
C PHE A 46 -2.64 2.63 -13.38
N THR A 47 -2.16 3.73 -13.99
CA THR A 47 -2.01 3.82 -15.45
C THR A 47 -0.97 2.83 -15.95
N SER A 48 0.17 2.69 -15.27
CA SER A 48 1.17 1.69 -15.59
C SER A 48 0.61 0.27 -15.53
N PHE A 49 -0.13 -0.07 -14.48
CA PHE A 49 -0.77 -1.38 -14.37
C PHE A 49 -1.86 -1.60 -15.42
N ALA A 50 -2.67 -0.59 -15.72
CA ALA A 50 -3.71 -0.66 -16.75
C ALA A 50 -3.10 -0.88 -18.14
N ILE A 51 -2.06 -0.13 -18.52
CA ILE A 51 -1.34 -0.35 -19.79
C ILE A 51 -0.76 -1.76 -19.82
N TYR A 52 -0.13 -2.19 -18.73
CA TYR A 52 0.46 -3.51 -18.61
C TYR A 52 -0.59 -4.62 -18.81
N ARG A 53 -1.77 -4.46 -18.21
CA ARG A 53 -2.95 -5.32 -18.39
C ARG A 53 -3.39 -5.38 -19.86
N PHE A 54 -3.51 -4.23 -20.54
CA PHE A 54 -3.97 -4.16 -21.93
C PHE A 54 -3.00 -4.83 -22.91
N LEU A 55 -1.70 -4.78 -22.62
CA LEU A 55 -0.66 -5.38 -23.47
C LEU A 55 -0.53 -6.90 -23.28
N TYR A 56 -0.78 -7.40 -22.07
CA TYR A 56 -0.58 -8.82 -21.69
C TYR A 56 -1.87 -9.48 -21.18
N LEU A 57 -2.98 -9.28 -21.90
CA LEU A 57 -4.31 -9.80 -21.53
C LEU A 57 -4.35 -11.32 -21.33
N GLY A 58 -3.59 -12.09 -22.11
CA GLY A 58 -3.62 -13.56 -22.11
C GLY A 58 -2.90 -14.25 -20.94
N GLU A 59 -1.82 -13.65 -20.41
CA GLU A 59 -1.10 -14.21 -19.24
C GLU A 59 -1.67 -13.73 -17.91
N PHE A 60 -2.48 -12.67 -17.92
CA PHE A 60 -3.12 -12.10 -16.73
C PHE A 60 -4.19 -13.03 -16.13
N HIS A 61 -4.92 -13.75 -16.96
CA HIS A 61 -6.00 -14.63 -16.50
C HIS A 61 -5.48 -15.75 -15.58
N SER A 62 -4.26 -16.24 -15.80
CA SER A 62 -3.61 -17.25 -14.95
C SER A 62 -3.13 -16.68 -13.61
N ALA A 63 -2.90 -15.37 -13.54
CA ALA A 63 -2.43 -14.68 -12.33
C ALA A 63 -3.60 -14.17 -11.47
N SER A 64 -4.69 -13.66 -12.08
CA SER A 64 -5.87 -13.17 -11.35
C SER A 64 -6.61 -14.28 -10.60
N LEU A 65 -6.61 -15.51 -11.14
CA LEU A 65 -7.19 -16.69 -10.47
C LEU A 65 -6.52 -17.06 -9.15
N GLN A 66 -5.29 -16.59 -8.89
CA GLN A 66 -4.59 -16.82 -7.62
C GLN A 66 -4.93 -15.79 -6.54
N LEU A 67 -5.73 -14.77 -6.88
CA LEU A 67 -6.20 -13.77 -5.93
C LEU A 67 -7.61 -14.13 -5.44
N ASP A 68 -7.76 -14.27 -4.12
CA ASP A 68 -9.07 -14.49 -3.51
C ASP A 68 -9.86 -13.17 -3.43
N TRP A 69 -10.73 -12.95 -4.41
CA TRP A 69 -11.61 -11.78 -4.46
C TRP A 69 -12.54 -11.68 -3.26
N ARG A 70 -12.86 -12.77 -2.55
CA ARG A 70 -13.77 -12.77 -1.39
C ARG A 70 -13.16 -12.06 -0.19
N MET A 71 -11.88 -12.32 0.04
CA MET A 71 -11.09 -11.63 1.07
C MET A 71 -10.92 -10.15 0.73
N GLY A 72 -10.70 -9.84 -0.55
CA GLY A 72 -10.70 -8.47 -1.06
C GLY A 72 -12.05 -7.75 -0.86
N ALA A 73 -13.17 -8.40 -1.20
CA ALA A 73 -14.51 -7.82 -1.10
C ALA A 73 -14.92 -7.55 0.36
N THR A 74 -14.57 -8.47 1.27
CA THR A 74 -14.81 -8.29 2.71
C THR A 74 -14.07 -7.06 3.23
N ASN A 75 -12.82 -6.87 2.81
CA ASN A 75 -12.03 -5.68 3.16
C ASN A 75 -12.65 -4.40 2.63
N THR A 76 -13.11 -4.40 1.37
CA THR A 76 -13.79 -3.24 0.78
C THR A 76 -15.07 -2.89 1.55
N ALA A 77 -15.88 -3.86 1.96
CA ALA A 77 -17.06 -3.61 2.79
C ALA A 77 -16.68 -3.00 4.15
N VAL A 78 -15.64 -3.53 4.81
CA VAL A 78 -15.13 -2.99 6.09
C VAL A 78 -14.66 -1.55 5.94
N LEU A 79 -13.96 -1.22 4.86
CA LEU A 79 -13.44 0.13 4.64
C LEU A 79 -14.54 1.14 4.29
N ILE A 80 -15.55 0.76 3.49
CA ILE A 80 -16.71 1.61 3.22
C ILE A 80 -17.45 1.96 4.53
N ILE A 81 -17.67 0.96 5.38
CA ILE A 81 -18.29 1.18 6.71
C ILE A 81 -17.39 2.08 7.56
N SER A 82 -16.08 1.85 7.54
CA SER A 82 -15.09 2.67 8.24
C SER A 82 -15.16 4.14 7.81
N SER A 83 -15.16 4.41 6.50
CA SER A 83 -15.33 5.77 5.95
C SER A 83 -16.64 6.41 6.38
N PHE A 84 -17.75 5.69 6.33
CA PHE A 84 -19.02 6.22 6.81
C PHE A 84 -18.94 6.63 8.29
N THR A 85 -18.31 5.81 9.14
CA THR A 85 -18.12 6.18 10.56
C THR A 85 -17.18 7.38 10.76
N ALA A 86 -16.17 7.57 9.90
CA ALA A 86 -15.30 8.73 9.94
C ALA A 86 -16.06 10.02 9.60
N ALA A 87 -16.98 9.97 8.62
CA ALA A 87 -17.86 11.09 8.28
C ALA A 87 -18.80 11.45 9.45
N LEU A 88 -19.39 10.44 10.12
CA LEU A 88 -20.19 10.66 11.33
C LEU A 88 -19.35 11.24 12.49
N ALA A 89 -18.07 10.90 12.57
CA ALA A 89 -17.17 11.46 13.57
C ALA A 89 -16.90 12.95 13.31
N MET A 90 -16.76 13.35 12.04
CA MET A 90 -16.64 14.75 11.66
C MET A 90 -17.90 15.55 11.99
N ASP A 91 -19.09 15.01 11.69
CA ASP A 91 -20.37 15.63 12.07
C ASP A 91 -20.49 15.80 13.59
N ALA A 92 -20.14 14.75 14.35
CA ALA A 92 -20.13 14.83 15.81
C ALA A 92 -19.12 15.85 16.36
N ALA A 93 -18.00 16.08 15.65
CA ALA A 93 -16.99 17.06 16.03
C ALA A 93 -17.47 18.50 15.79
N GLN A 94 -18.24 18.74 14.72
CA GLN A 94 -18.88 20.03 14.46
C GLN A 94 -19.86 20.39 15.57
N HIS A 95 -20.60 19.42 16.11
CA HIS A 95 -21.52 19.61 17.25
C HIS A 95 -20.84 19.57 18.63
N GLY A 96 -19.50 19.57 18.71
CA GLY A 96 -18.74 19.57 19.97
C GLY A 96 -18.86 18.30 20.82
N ASN A 97 -19.41 17.21 20.28
CA ASN A 97 -19.66 15.97 21.03
C ASN A 97 -18.42 15.06 21.06
N ASN A 98 -17.45 15.43 21.89
CA ASN A 98 -16.16 14.74 22.05
C ASN A 98 -16.29 13.22 22.32
N LYS A 99 -17.30 12.79 23.10
CA LYS A 99 -17.52 11.36 23.41
C LYS A 99 -17.90 10.57 22.16
N ARG A 100 -18.80 11.13 21.35
CA ARG A 100 -19.26 10.50 20.10
C ARG A 100 -18.13 10.47 19.07
N VAL A 101 -17.37 11.57 18.92
CA VAL A 101 -16.17 11.64 18.07
C VAL A 101 -15.19 10.52 18.42
N ARG A 102 -14.82 10.42 19.71
CA ARG A 102 -13.88 9.39 20.17
C ARG A 102 -14.36 7.98 19.84
N ASN A 103 -15.61 7.66 20.15
CA ASN A 103 -16.13 6.30 19.94
C ASN A 103 -16.20 5.94 18.46
N LEU A 104 -16.58 6.90 17.59
CA LEU A 104 -16.63 6.69 16.14
C LEU A 104 -15.22 6.55 15.55
N LEU A 105 -14.27 7.40 15.94
CA LEU A 105 -12.88 7.29 15.49
C LEU A 105 -12.20 5.99 15.95
N LEU A 106 -12.47 5.53 17.18
CA LEU A 106 -11.99 4.23 17.65
C LEU A 106 -12.51 3.08 16.78
N PHE A 107 -13.78 3.14 16.38
CA PHE A 107 -14.35 2.17 15.47
C PHE A 107 -13.68 2.22 14.09
N THR A 108 -13.47 3.41 13.53
CA THR A 108 -12.74 3.60 12.26
C THR A 108 -11.33 3.01 12.30
N VAL A 109 -10.59 3.27 13.38
CA VAL A 109 -9.23 2.71 13.58
C VAL A 109 -9.27 1.19 13.73
N ALA A 110 -10.26 0.64 14.44
CA ALA A 110 -10.42 -0.81 14.57
C ALA A 110 -10.70 -1.48 13.21
N CYS A 111 -11.54 -0.88 12.36
CA CYS A 111 -11.77 -1.35 11.00
C CYS A 111 -10.49 -1.31 10.14
N GLY A 112 -9.68 -0.26 10.26
CA GLY A 112 -8.37 -0.20 9.61
C GLY A 112 -7.41 -1.31 10.09
N GLY A 113 -7.45 -1.63 11.38
CA GLY A 113 -6.70 -2.76 11.94
C GLY A 113 -7.14 -4.11 11.37
N ILE A 114 -8.45 -4.34 11.25
CA ILE A 114 -9.00 -5.55 10.61
C ILE A 114 -8.51 -5.67 9.18
N PHE A 115 -8.56 -4.57 8.41
CA PHE A 115 -8.05 -4.53 7.04
C PHE A 115 -6.59 -4.97 6.95
N LEU A 116 -5.72 -4.43 7.81
CA LEU A 116 -4.30 -4.79 7.84
C LEU A 116 -4.07 -6.25 8.23
N VAL A 117 -4.86 -6.79 9.18
CA VAL A 117 -4.76 -8.20 9.60
C VAL A 117 -5.15 -9.14 8.47
N VAL A 118 -6.27 -8.88 7.79
CA VAL A 118 -6.70 -9.67 6.64
C VAL A 118 -5.63 -9.63 5.54
N LYS A 119 -5.05 -8.45 5.28
CA LYS A 119 -3.97 -8.30 4.30
C LYS A 119 -2.70 -9.03 4.71
N TYR A 120 -2.34 -8.99 5.99
CA TYR A 120 -1.19 -9.71 6.51
C TYR A 120 -1.32 -11.22 6.27
N PHE A 121 -2.48 -11.80 6.52
CA PHE A 121 -2.72 -13.23 6.24
C PHE A 121 -2.69 -13.53 4.74
N GLU A 122 -3.28 -12.67 3.92
CA GLU A 122 -3.24 -12.82 2.45
C GLU A 122 -1.81 -12.77 1.90
N TYR A 123 -0.96 -11.91 2.47
CA TYR A 123 0.45 -11.83 2.12
C TYR A 123 1.22 -13.04 2.64
N SER A 124 1.05 -13.41 3.92
CA SER A 124 1.70 -14.57 4.59
C SER A 124 1.54 -15.86 3.81
N HIS A 125 0.33 -16.14 3.31
CA HIS A 125 0.09 -17.32 2.49
C HIS A 125 0.84 -17.29 1.14
N LYS A 126 1.12 -16.10 0.59
CA LYS A 126 1.91 -15.91 -0.64
C LYS A 126 3.43 -15.91 -0.38
N TYR A 127 3.88 -15.69 0.85
CA TYR A 127 5.30 -15.81 1.26
C TYR A 127 5.84 -17.23 1.12
N ASP A 128 5.01 -18.24 1.36
CA ASP A 128 5.41 -19.64 1.30
C ASP A 128 5.58 -20.15 -0.15
N ILE A 129 4.99 -19.45 -1.13
CA ILE A 129 4.99 -19.82 -2.56
C ILE A 129 6.21 -19.23 -3.30
N GLY A 130 7.10 -18.50 -2.62
CA GLY A 130 8.39 -18.06 -3.18
C GLY A 130 8.30 -16.95 -4.24
N LEU A 131 7.17 -16.26 -4.32
CA LEU A 131 6.85 -15.25 -5.33
C LEU A 131 7.32 -13.85 -4.93
N PHE A 132 8.61 -13.71 -4.60
CA PHE A 132 9.16 -12.43 -4.13
C PHE A 132 10.26 -11.84 -5.03
N PRO A 133 10.22 -10.52 -5.25
CA PRO A 133 11.34 -9.78 -5.79
C PRO A 133 12.51 -9.73 -4.79
N GLY A 134 13.63 -10.40 -5.08
CA GLY A 134 14.92 -10.12 -4.42
C GLY A 134 15.45 -11.14 -3.40
N ARG A 135 15.04 -12.42 -3.44
CA ARG A 135 15.83 -13.47 -2.79
C ARG A 135 16.89 -14.00 -3.75
N THR A 136 18.15 -14.03 -3.32
CA THR A 136 19.20 -14.79 -3.99
C THR A 136 18.85 -16.27 -3.89
N CYS A 137 18.79 -16.97 -5.02
CA CYS A 137 18.61 -18.41 -5.02
C CYS A 137 19.76 -19.06 -4.22
N PRO A 138 19.49 -20.08 -3.40
CA PRO A 138 20.56 -20.96 -2.92
C PRO A 138 21.26 -21.53 -4.15
N GLU A 139 22.57 -21.33 -4.29
CA GLU A 139 23.35 -22.08 -5.27
C GLU A 139 23.16 -23.57 -4.96
N VAL A 140 22.46 -24.29 -5.83
CA VAL A 140 22.47 -25.75 -5.78
C VAL A 140 23.84 -26.16 -6.31
N HIS A 141 24.80 -26.37 -5.42
CA HIS A 141 25.94 -27.21 -5.74
C HIS A 141 25.36 -28.59 -6.09
N ALA A 142 25.48 -28.96 -7.35
CA ALA A 142 25.00 -30.22 -7.90
C ALA A 142 25.83 -31.38 -7.34
N ASP A 143 25.60 -31.70 -6.08
CA ASP A 143 26.24 -32.83 -5.42
C ASP A 143 25.30 -34.04 -5.48
N ALA A 144 25.69 -34.97 -6.36
CA ALA A 144 25.35 -36.39 -6.35
C ALA A 144 23.90 -36.80 -6.63
N ALA A 145 23.60 -37.02 -7.91
CA ALA A 145 22.68 -38.08 -8.34
C ALA A 145 23.30 -38.87 -9.51
N SER A 146 24.26 -39.73 -9.18
CA SER A 146 24.75 -40.78 -10.09
C SER A 146 23.71 -41.90 -10.18
N GLY A 147 23.16 -42.15 -11.37
CA GLY A 147 22.45 -43.38 -11.68
C GLY A 147 21.73 -43.38 -13.03
N HIS A 148 22.18 -44.27 -13.93
CA HIS A 148 21.74 -44.55 -15.32
C HIS A 148 22.40 -43.63 -16.38
N GLY A 149 23.01 -44.11 -17.46
CA GLY A 149 23.10 -45.44 -18.05
C GLY A 149 23.17 -45.30 -19.57
N ASP A 150 24.37 -45.50 -20.12
CA ASP A 150 24.71 -45.96 -21.48
C ASP A 150 24.35 -45.16 -22.76
N SER A 151 25.40 -44.53 -23.31
CA SER A 151 26.08 -44.90 -24.58
C SER A 151 25.90 -44.08 -25.89
N HIS A 152 27.09 -43.71 -26.43
CA HIS A 152 27.50 -43.44 -27.83
C HIS A 152 27.25 -42.07 -28.51
N HIS A 153 28.31 -41.22 -28.61
CA HIS A 153 29.20 -41.06 -29.80
C HIS A 153 30.10 -39.78 -29.76
N GLY A 154 31.44 -39.95 -29.86
CA GLY A 154 32.35 -39.19 -30.75
C GLY A 154 33.02 -37.87 -30.32
N GLU A 155 34.33 -37.93 -30.05
CA GLU A 155 35.44 -36.92 -30.11
C GLU A 155 35.23 -35.72 -31.08
N SER A 156 35.79 -34.49 -30.95
CA SER A 156 36.99 -33.96 -30.27
C SER A 156 36.99 -32.40 -30.33
N ASP A 157 37.68 -31.78 -29.35
CA ASP A 157 38.38 -30.48 -29.37
C ASP A 157 37.64 -29.14 -29.58
N HIS A 158 37.67 -28.28 -28.55
CA HIS A 158 38.53 -27.08 -28.50
C HIS A 158 38.10 -26.12 -27.35
N GLY A 159 39.09 -25.70 -26.55
CA GLY A 159 39.15 -24.31 -26.05
C GLY A 159 38.78 -24.05 -24.59
N ALA A 160 39.71 -24.32 -23.68
CA ALA A 160 39.81 -23.58 -22.44
C ALA A 160 40.19 -22.10 -22.72
N LYS A 161 39.29 -21.16 -22.41
CA LYS A 161 39.58 -19.74 -22.15
C LYS A 161 38.54 -19.22 -21.16
N ALA A 162 38.92 -19.00 -19.91
CA ALA A 162 39.54 -17.79 -19.39
C ALA A 162 38.48 -16.81 -18.86
N ASP A 163 38.40 -16.82 -17.53
CA ASP A 163 38.06 -15.73 -16.62
C ASP A 163 37.93 -14.34 -17.28
N HIS A 164 36.72 -13.81 -17.22
CA HIS A 164 36.47 -12.37 -17.26
C HIS A 164 35.65 -11.99 -16.04
N GLY A 165 36.37 -11.60 -14.97
CA GLY A 165 35.82 -10.80 -13.90
C GLY A 165 35.20 -9.49 -14.40
N GLY A 166 34.14 -9.06 -13.73
CA GLY A 166 33.60 -7.71 -13.87
C GLY A 166 32.08 -7.62 -13.74
N GLY A 167 31.60 -7.32 -12.53
CA GLY A 167 30.25 -6.81 -12.30
C GLY A 167 29.38 -7.75 -11.48
N HIS A 168 29.14 -7.38 -10.22
CA HIS A 168 28.04 -7.92 -9.42
C HIS A 168 26.71 -7.50 -10.04
N HIS A 169 26.30 -8.13 -11.14
CA HIS A 169 24.90 -8.13 -11.54
C HIS A 169 24.18 -9.03 -10.55
N GLN A 170 23.51 -8.42 -9.57
CA GLN A 170 22.54 -9.12 -8.73
C GLN A 170 21.43 -9.63 -9.64
N GLU A 171 21.60 -10.82 -10.20
CA GLU A 171 20.55 -11.52 -10.92
C GLU A 171 19.45 -11.87 -9.91
N PHE A 172 18.31 -11.25 -10.16
CA PHE A 172 17.10 -11.36 -9.38
C PHE A 172 16.48 -12.73 -9.66
N CYS A 173 16.91 -13.72 -8.89
CA CYS A 173 16.55 -15.11 -9.11
C CYS A 173 15.15 -15.41 -8.57
N TRP A 174 14.33 -16.03 -9.43
CA TRP A 174 13.03 -16.61 -9.07
C TRP A 174 13.25 -18.12 -8.95
N PRO A 175 12.51 -18.86 -8.10
CA PRO A 175 12.69 -20.30 -7.98
C PRO A 175 12.41 -20.99 -9.32
N THR A 176 13.48 -21.36 -10.02
CA THR A 176 13.48 -22.14 -11.25
C THR A 176 14.00 -23.53 -10.93
N GLY A 177 13.20 -24.54 -11.25
CA GLY A 177 13.57 -25.95 -11.10
C GLY A 177 13.08 -26.57 -9.79
N ASP A 178 12.48 -27.77 -9.94
CA ASP A 178 12.33 -28.92 -9.02
C ASP A 178 11.97 -28.75 -7.53
N ASN A 179 12.26 -27.62 -6.91
CA ASN A 179 11.97 -27.28 -5.52
C ASN A 179 10.66 -26.46 -5.34
N ALA A 180 9.95 -26.18 -6.43
CA ALA A 180 8.61 -25.60 -6.43
C ALA A 180 7.56 -26.69 -6.12
N LEU A 181 7.43 -27.03 -4.84
CA LEU A 181 6.49 -28.03 -4.32
C LEU A 181 5.05 -27.80 -4.86
N GLY A 182 4.66 -28.59 -5.87
CA GLY A 182 3.27 -28.75 -6.30
C GLY A 182 2.81 -28.01 -7.57
N LEU A 183 3.71 -27.40 -8.36
CA LEU A 183 3.36 -26.68 -9.60
C LEU A 183 3.66 -27.52 -10.87
N SER A 184 2.71 -27.58 -11.80
CA SER A 184 2.83 -28.27 -13.10
C SER A 184 3.85 -27.63 -14.03
N ASP A 185 4.39 -28.36 -14.99
CA ASP A 185 5.49 -27.88 -15.85
C ASP A 185 5.11 -26.65 -16.71
N ALA A 186 3.83 -26.49 -17.05
CA ALA A 186 3.30 -25.27 -17.69
C ALA A 186 3.33 -24.04 -16.76
N GLN A 187 3.15 -24.25 -15.44
CA GLN A 187 3.25 -23.18 -14.45
C GLN A 187 4.70 -22.76 -14.21
N LYS A 188 5.66 -23.69 -14.37
CA LYS A 188 7.10 -23.41 -14.30
C LYS A 188 7.59 -22.57 -15.47
N GLU A 189 7.09 -22.79 -16.69
CA GLU A 189 7.38 -21.90 -17.83
C GLU A 189 6.75 -20.51 -17.68
N MET A 190 5.52 -20.42 -17.15
CA MET A 190 4.87 -19.13 -16.85
C MET A 190 5.59 -18.33 -15.75
N LEU A 191 6.21 -18.99 -14.76
CA LEU A 191 6.98 -18.34 -13.69
C LEU A 191 8.31 -17.73 -14.19
N VAL A 192 8.81 -18.16 -15.34
CA VAL A 192 10.03 -17.62 -15.98
C VAL A 192 9.74 -16.35 -16.79
N SER A 193 8.51 -16.19 -17.29
CA SER A 193 8.06 -15.02 -18.04
C SER A 193 8.32 -13.72 -17.27
N ASN A 194 9.06 -12.79 -17.87
CA ASN A 194 9.25 -11.44 -17.33
C ASN A 194 7.91 -10.75 -17.03
N ASN A 195 6.83 -11.20 -17.67
CA ASN A 195 5.53 -10.60 -17.52
C ASN A 195 4.89 -10.88 -16.15
N TYR A 196 4.98 -12.13 -15.70
CA TYR A 196 4.45 -12.56 -14.41
C TYR A 196 5.15 -11.83 -13.24
N LYS A 197 6.47 -11.63 -13.38
CA LYS A 197 7.32 -10.92 -12.41
C LYS A 197 6.93 -9.45 -12.27
N MET A 198 6.70 -8.78 -13.41
CA MET A 198 6.28 -7.38 -13.45
C MET A 198 4.86 -7.20 -12.90
N TYR A 199 3.95 -8.13 -13.17
CA TYR A 199 2.60 -8.13 -12.60
C TYR A 199 2.61 -8.16 -11.07
N PHE A 200 3.29 -9.15 -10.47
CA PHE A 200 3.39 -9.25 -9.01
C PHE A 200 4.20 -8.09 -8.41
N GLY A 201 5.23 -7.61 -9.09
CA GLY A 201 5.98 -6.41 -8.68
C GLY A 201 5.10 -5.16 -8.59
N LEU A 202 4.29 -4.88 -9.62
CA LEU A 202 3.33 -3.78 -9.63
C LEU A 202 2.23 -3.97 -8.59
N TYR A 203 1.70 -5.20 -8.45
CA TYR A 203 0.74 -5.57 -7.41
C TYR A 203 1.29 -5.20 -6.02
N TYR A 204 2.48 -5.71 -5.65
CA TYR A 204 3.08 -5.47 -4.33
C TYR A 204 3.44 -4.02 -4.10
N CYS A 205 3.89 -3.31 -5.15
CA CYS A 205 4.19 -1.89 -5.06
C CYS A 205 2.92 -1.08 -4.73
N MET A 206 1.85 -1.25 -5.50
CA MET A 206 0.59 -0.52 -5.28
C MET A 206 -0.06 -0.84 -3.94
N THR A 207 -0.21 -2.13 -3.63
CA THR A 207 -0.84 -2.60 -2.39
C THR A 207 0.01 -2.33 -1.16
N GLY A 208 1.34 -2.43 -1.27
CA GLY A 208 2.28 -2.12 -0.20
C GLY A 208 2.34 -0.62 0.12
N LEU A 209 2.42 0.24 -0.90
CA LEU A 209 2.32 1.68 -0.71
C LEU A 209 0.97 2.07 -0.11
N HIS A 210 -0.12 1.47 -0.56
CA HIS A 210 -1.44 1.70 0.04
C HIS A 210 -1.47 1.27 1.52
N ALA A 211 -0.94 0.10 1.86
CA ALA A 211 -0.87 -0.35 3.26
C ALA A 211 -0.07 0.62 4.15
N LEU A 212 1.02 1.20 3.63
CA LEU A 212 1.78 2.25 4.33
C LEU A 212 0.90 3.47 4.61
N HIS A 213 0.11 3.92 3.63
CA HIS A 213 -0.83 5.04 3.80
C HIS A 213 -1.92 4.74 4.83
N VAL A 214 -2.46 3.51 4.84
CA VAL A 214 -3.41 3.07 5.87
C VAL A 214 -2.80 3.17 7.26
N ILE A 215 -1.55 2.71 7.44
CA ILE A 215 -0.84 2.80 8.73
C ILE A 215 -0.66 4.26 9.17
N ILE A 216 -0.22 5.13 8.26
CA ILE A 216 -0.09 6.57 8.53
C ILE A 216 -1.45 7.18 8.90
N GLY A 217 -2.50 6.84 8.15
CA GLY A 217 -3.86 7.29 8.42
C GLY A 217 -4.38 6.85 9.77
N MET A 218 -4.11 5.60 10.15
CA MET A 218 -4.47 5.06 11.46
C MET A 218 -3.74 5.79 12.58
N ALA A 219 -2.46 6.13 12.38
CA ALA A 219 -1.70 6.91 13.35
C ALA A 219 -2.28 8.32 13.53
N VAL A 220 -2.64 9.00 12.43
CA VAL A 220 -3.29 10.32 12.46
C VAL A 220 -4.66 10.26 13.13
N LEU A 221 -5.52 9.30 12.77
CA LEU A 221 -6.83 9.13 13.40
C LEU A 221 -6.72 8.78 14.88
N SER A 222 -5.75 7.94 15.25
CA SER A 222 -5.48 7.61 16.65
C SER A 222 -5.03 8.85 17.43
N TRP A 223 -4.17 9.69 16.85
CA TRP A 223 -3.77 10.97 17.43
C TRP A 223 -4.97 11.91 17.64
N VAL A 224 -5.84 12.04 16.65
CA VAL A 224 -7.08 12.83 16.75
C VAL A 224 -8.03 12.24 17.81
N CYS A 225 -8.12 10.92 17.91
CA CYS A 225 -8.91 10.24 18.94
C CYS A 225 -8.37 10.50 20.36
N LEU A 226 -7.05 10.53 20.55
CA LEU A 226 -6.43 10.94 21.81
C LEU A 226 -6.77 12.40 22.15
N LEU A 227 -6.77 13.27 21.15
CA LEU A 227 -7.15 14.67 21.31
C LEU A 227 -8.65 14.82 21.69
N ALA A 228 -9.53 13.99 21.11
CA ALA A 228 -10.95 13.89 21.48
C ALA A 228 -11.11 13.47 22.95
N SER A 229 -10.30 12.50 23.38
CA SER A 229 -10.33 11.95 24.74
C SER A 229 -9.90 12.97 25.79
N ARG A 230 -9.09 13.96 25.40
CA ARG A 230 -8.70 15.10 26.25
C ARG A 230 -9.73 16.25 26.25
N GLY A 231 -10.87 16.09 25.57
CA GLY A 231 -11.97 17.08 25.55
C GLY A 231 -11.60 18.38 24.85
N ARG A 232 -10.64 18.35 23.91
CA ARG A 232 -10.08 19.56 23.29
C ARG A 232 -10.88 20.07 22.08
N PHE A 233 -11.95 19.38 21.67
CA PHE A 233 -12.79 19.85 20.56
C PHE A 233 -13.95 20.70 21.07
N SER A 234 -14.03 21.89 20.52
CA SER A 234 -15.10 22.88 20.68
C SER A 234 -15.57 23.25 19.27
N GLU A 235 -16.78 23.79 19.09
CA GLU A 235 -17.35 24.21 17.79
C GLU A 235 -16.39 25.05 16.93
N LYS A 236 -15.43 25.74 17.56
CA LYS A 236 -14.45 26.61 16.89
C LYS A 236 -13.12 25.91 16.54
N TYR A 237 -12.90 24.67 16.98
CA TYR A 237 -11.65 23.93 16.82
C TYR A 237 -11.92 22.46 16.49
N TYR A 238 -12.41 22.17 15.27
CA TYR A 238 -12.57 20.80 14.75
C TYR A 238 -11.67 20.50 13.55
N THR A 239 -10.84 21.46 13.11
CA THR A 239 -9.96 21.35 11.94
C THR A 239 -9.13 20.07 11.91
N PRO A 240 -8.48 19.60 13.00
CA PRO A 240 -7.70 18.36 12.95
C PRO A 240 -8.53 17.11 12.64
N VAL A 241 -9.80 17.07 13.07
CA VAL A 241 -10.72 15.97 12.77
C VAL A 241 -11.08 15.99 11.29
N GLU A 242 -11.40 17.17 10.75
CA GLU A 242 -11.70 17.33 9.32
C GLU A 242 -10.52 16.94 8.43
N LEU A 243 -9.32 17.45 8.70
CA LEU A 243 -8.13 17.13 7.91
C LEU A 243 -7.77 15.63 7.98
N GLY A 244 -7.88 15.02 9.16
CA GLY A 244 -7.66 13.58 9.34
C GLY A 244 -8.70 12.73 8.63
N ALA A 245 -9.98 13.11 8.67
CA ALA A 245 -11.06 12.43 7.96
C ALA A 245 -10.90 12.54 6.44
N LEU A 246 -10.55 13.73 5.92
CA LEU A 246 -10.25 13.93 4.49
C LEU A 246 -9.13 13.00 4.00
N TYR A 247 -8.06 12.86 4.78
CA TYR A 247 -6.99 11.91 4.47
C TYR A 247 -7.48 10.47 4.44
N TRP A 248 -8.22 10.06 5.47
CA TRP A 248 -8.75 8.69 5.57
C TRP A 248 -9.67 8.34 4.40
N HIS A 249 -10.54 9.27 3.99
CA HIS A 249 -11.41 9.11 2.84
C HIS A 249 -10.63 8.94 1.54
N LEU A 250 -9.53 9.67 1.35
CA LEU A 250 -8.68 9.46 0.17
C LEU A 250 -8.08 8.05 0.16
N VAL A 251 -7.55 7.60 1.30
CA VAL A 251 -6.97 6.26 1.42
C VAL A 251 -8.01 5.19 1.06
N ASP A 252 -9.22 5.29 1.60
CA ASP A 252 -10.32 4.37 1.25
C ASP A 252 -10.70 4.44 -0.23
N LEU A 253 -10.81 5.65 -0.80
CA LEU A 253 -11.11 5.83 -2.23
C LEU A 253 -10.06 5.13 -3.10
N ILE A 254 -8.77 5.24 -2.79
CA ILE A 254 -7.70 4.55 -3.51
C ILE A 254 -7.93 3.03 -3.47
N TRP A 255 -8.34 2.48 -2.32
CA TRP A 255 -8.64 1.04 -2.20
C TRP A 255 -9.84 0.62 -3.05
N ILE A 256 -10.91 1.42 -3.05
CA ILE A 256 -12.13 1.16 -3.84
C ILE A 256 -11.81 1.03 -5.33
N TYR A 257 -10.82 1.79 -5.86
CA TYR A 257 -10.36 1.65 -7.24
C TYR A 257 -9.38 0.49 -7.43
N LEU A 258 -8.49 0.27 -6.47
CA LEU A 258 -7.47 -0.77 -6.53
C LEU A 258 -8.11 -2.16 -6.50
N PHE A 259 -9.14 -2.38 -5.68
CA PHE A 259 -9.78 -3.69 -5.52
C PHE A 259 -10.35 -4.24 -6.85
N PRO A 260 -11.22 -3.54 -7.60
CA PRO A 260 -11.72 -4.03 -8.87
C PRO A 260 -10.61 -4.24 -9.90
N LEU A 261 -9.67 -3.29 -9.98
CA LEU A 261 -8.55 -3.32 -10.92
C LEU A 261 -7.65 -4.54 -10.73
N LEU A 262 -7.42 -4.98 -9.48
CA LEU A 262 -6.59 -6.14 -9.17
C LEU A 262 -7.36 -7.47 -9.10
N TYR A 263 -8.60 -7.47 -8.59
CA TYR A 263 -9.32 -8.71 -8.21
C TYR A 263 -10.54 -9.06 -9.07
N LEU A 264 -11.19 -8.09 -9.73
CA LEU A 264 -12.47 -8.33 -10.42
C LEU A 264 -12.39 -8.22 -11.95
N VAL A 265 -11.38 -7.54 -12.48
CA VAL A 265 -11.21 -7.37 -13.91
C VAL A 265 -10.49 -8.59 -14.49
N ASP A 266 -11.26 -9.59 -14.90
CA ASP A 266 -10.82 -10.77 -15.67
C ASP A 266 -10.95 -10.58 -17.19
#